data_AF-A0A525JUA5-F1
#
_entry.id   AF-A0A525JUA5-F1
#
_cell.length_a   1.000
_cell.length_b   1.000
_cell.length_c   1.000
_cell.angle_alpha   90.00
_cell.angle_beta   90.00
_cell.angle_gamma   90.00
#
_symmetry.space_group_name_H-M   'P 1'
#
loop_
_entity.id
_entity.type
_entity.pdbx_description
1 polymer ?
#
loop_
_entity_poly.entity_id
_entity_poly.type
_entity_poly.pdbx_seq_one_letter_code
_entity_poly.pdbx_strand_id
1 'polypeptide(L)'
;MQILQPSAVRYIKLGPGGAWLERCLAEGLVELGYENVPHELATAGRWDLAEQSLVAEGRSPGKAKSFIREVRDFYAQGADCLWVTIGQGRLWWAFAEPEVTALDQAGRGSRQRRTIGGWSDKSLTGERLDLARLSTRLTKVAAYQQTICQVGEADYLLRRLNGVEDPLVARGQAAAKELTPQPVA
;
A
#
# COMPACT_ATOMS: atom_id res chain seq x y z
N MET A 1 21.82 11.52 -2.07
CA MET A 1 20.34 11.43 -1.98
C MET A 1 19.99 9.96 -2.12
N GLN A 2 19.34 9.34 -1.12
CA GLN A 2 19.01 7.91 -1.17
C GLN A 2 17.72 7.72 -1.97
N ILE A 3 17.73 6.79 -2.92
CA ILE A 3 16.58 6.43 -3.76
C ILE A 3 15.80 5.31 -3.05
N LEU A 4 14.47 5.35 -3.10
CA LEU A 4 13.62 4.26 -2.62
C LEU A 4 13.73 3.06 -3.56
N GLN A 5 14.14 1.92 -3.03
CA GLN A 5 14.21 0.62 -3.71
C GLN A 5 13.60 -0.48 -2.83
N PRO A 6 12.27 -0.48 -2.63
CA PRO A 6 11.62 -1.50 -1.83
C PRO A 6 11.62 -2.85 -2.56
N SER A 7 11.66 -3.95 -1.81
CA SER A 7 11.52 -5.31 -2.36
C SER A 7 10.09 -5.60 -2.83
N ALA A 8 9.12 -4.87 -2.29
CA ALA A 8 7.71 -5.01 -2.60
C ALA A 8 6.96 -3.70 -2.39
N VAL A 9 5.88 -3.50 -3.17
CA VAL A 9 4.90 -2.44 -2.94
C VAL A 9 3.55 -3.08 -2.67
N ARG A 10 2.92 -2.73 -1.55
CA ARG A 10 1.61 -3.25 -1.13
C ARG A 10 0.64 -2.12 -0.86
N TYR A 11 -0.51 -2.17 -1.53
CA TYR A 11 -1.65 -1.37 -1.13
C TYR A 11 -2.32 -2.02 0.07
N ILE A 12 -2.70 -1.20 1.06
CA ILE A 12 -3.52 -1.61 2.20
C ILE A 12 -4.64 -0.61 2.44
N LYS A 13 -5.88 -1.12 2.52
CA LYS A 13 -7.02 -0.34 3.00
C LYS A 13 -7.05 -0.35 4.53
N LEU A 14 -6.98 0.83 5.14
CA LEU A 14 -6.92 0.99 6.59
C LEU A 14 -8.34 0.99 7.19
N GLY A 15 -8.85 -0.22 7.40
CA GLY A 15 -10.17 -0.46 8.00
C GLY A 15 -11.33 -0.41 6.99
N PRO A 16 -12.53 -0.85 7.41
CA PRO A 16 -13.74 -0.78 6.59
C PRO A 16 -13.99 0.65 6.10
N GLY A 17 -14.10 0.85 4.79
CA GLY A 17 -14.28 2.18 4.20
C GLY A 17 -13.16 3.18 4.48
N GLY A 18 -11.98 2.74 4.95
CA GLY A 18 -10.90 3.64 5.36
C GLY A 18 -11.07 4.24 6.77
N ALA A 19 -11.94 3.68 7.61
CA ALA A 19 -12.26 4.22 8.93
C ALA A 19 -11.07 4.35 9.90
N TRP A 20 -9.95 3.67 9.65
CA TRP A 20 -8.75 3.76 10.51
C TRP A 20 -7.69 4.69 9.94
N LEU A 21 -7.92 5.28 8.76
CA LEU A 21 -6.94 6.11 8.06
C LEU A 21 -6.40 7.22 8.97
N GLU A 22 -7.26 8.07 9.52
CA GLU A 22 -6.81 9.24 10.29
C GLU A 22 -5.94 8.86 11.48
N ARG A 23 -6.36 7.85 12.25
CA ARG A 23 -5.59 7.31 13.37
C ARG A 23 -4.26 6.73 12.92
N CYS A 24 -4.27 5.87 11.89
CA CYS A 24 -3.06 5.24 11.40
C CYS A 24 -2.03 6.25 10.89
N LEU A 25 -2.48 7.31 10.22
CA LEU A 25 -1.64 8.41 9.77
C LEU A 25 -1.05 9.17 10.97
N ALA A 26 -1.88 9.53 11.95
CA ALA A 26 -1.46 10.30 13.12
C ALA A 26 -0.51 9.53 14.04
N GLU A 27 -0.78 8.24 14.27
CA GLU A 27 -0.02 7.42 15.22
C GLU A 27 1.15 6.69 14.56
N GLY A 28 1.25 6.67 13.24
CA GLY A 28 2.29 5.92 12.52
C GLY A 28 2.07 4.40 12.61
N LEU A 29 0.87 3.96 12.21
CA LEU A 29 0.46 2.56 12.26
C LEU A 29 0.03 2.06 10.89
N VAL A 30 0.25 0.76 10.68
CA VAL A 30 -0.35 -0.01 9.58
C VAL A 30 -1.24 -1.06 10.22
N GLU A 31 -2.57 -0.86 10.22
CA GLU A 31 -3.53 -1.77 10.84
C GLU A 31 -4.21 -2.71 9.82
N LEU A 32 -4.50 -3.93 10.26
CA LEU A 32 -5.16 -4.97 9.46
C LEU A 32 -6.31 -5.65 10.22
N GLY A 33 -7.47 -5.79 9.58
CA GLY A 33 -8.68 -6.41 10.15
C GLY A 33 -8.98 -7.80 9.60
N TYR A 34 -8.59 -8.86 10.34
CA TYR A 34 -8.93 -10.26 10.08
C TYR A 34 -9.01 -11.04 11.40
N GLU A 35 -9.96 -10.69 12.27
CA GLU A 35 -10.15 -11.28 13.61
C GLU A 35 -10.24 -12.81 13.58
N ASN A 36 -10.91 -13.37 12.58
CA ASN A 36 -11.07 -14.81 12.36
C ASN A 36 -9.76 -15.57 12.01
N VAL A 37 -8.65 -14.87 11.76
CA VAL A 37 -7.36 -15.50 11.52
C VAL A 37 -6.53 -15.42 12.80
N PRO A 38 -6.26 -16.55 13.49
CA PRO A 38 -5.51 -16.56 14.73
C PRO A 38 -4.10 -15.99 14.56
N HIS A 39 -3.72 -15.06 15.43
CA HIS A 39 -2.39 -14.42 15.41
C HIS A 39 -1.26 -15.45 15.51
N GLU A 40 -1.37 -16.40 16.44
CA GLU A 40 -0.35 -17.43 16.68
C GLU A 40 -0.07 -18.30 15.44
N LEU A 41 -1.12 -18.67 14.70
CA LEU A 41 -0.96 -19.45 13.47
C LEU A 41 -0.27 -18.62 12.37
N ALA A 42 -0.60 -17.34 12.27
CA ALA A 42 0.01 -16.44 11.31
C ALA A 42 1.50 -16.19 11.62
N THR A 43 1.84 -15.92 12.89
CA THR A 43 3.22 -15.75 13.35
C THR A 43 4.05 -17.02 13.15
N ALA A 44 3.48 -18.20 13.38
CA ALA A 44 4.14 -19.49 13.16
C ALA A 44 4.17 -19.96 11.69
N GLY A 45 3.65 -19.15 10.75
CA GLY A 45 3.57 -19.50 9.33
C GLY A 45 2.71 -20.73 9.02
N ARG A 46 1.78 -21.09 9.91
CA ARG A 46 0.88 -22.25 9.79
C ARG A 46 -0.35 -21.93 8.95
N TRP A 47 -0.11 -21.51 7.70
CA TRP A 47 -1.14 -21.00 6.79
C TRP A 47 -2.23 -22.03 6.47
N ASP A 48 -1.87 -23.30 6.31
CA ASP A 48 -2.83 -24.37 6.02
C ASP A 48 -3.81 -24.58 7.18
N LEU A 49 -3.32 -24.50 8.43
CA LEU A 49 -4.17 -24.60 9.62
C LEU A 49 -5.08 -23.38 9.77
N ALA A 50 -4.57 -22.19 9.46
CA ALA A 50 -5.37 -20.97 9.47
C ALA A 50 -6.45 -20.98 8.37
N GLU A 51 -6.17 -21.56 7.19
CA GLU A 51 -7.19 -21.75 6.15
C GLU A 51 -8.26 -22.74 6.61
N GLN A 52 -7.85 -23.86 7.19
CA GLN A 52 -8.76 -24.88 7.71
C GLN A 52 -9.69 -24.33 8.80
N SER A 53 -9.18 -23.47 9.72
CA SER A 53 -10.01 -22.86 10.75
C SER A 53 -11.10 -21.97 10.16
N LEU A 54 -10.78 -21.17 9.14
CA LEU A 54 -11.77 -20.34 8.44
C LEU A 54 -12.85 -21.17 7.75
N VAL A 55 -12.47 -22.30 7.13
CA VAL A 55 -13.44 -23.21 6.50
C VAL A 55 -14.32 -23.88 7.55
N ALA A 56 -13.75 -24.30 8.68
CA ALA A 56 -14.51 -24.86 9.80
C ALA A 56 -15.51 -23.85 10.40
N GLU A 57 -15.18 -22.55 10.38
CA GLU A 57 -16.09 -21.45 10.74
C GLU A 57 -17.16 -21.14 9.67
N GLY A 58 -17.23 -21.91 8.59
CA GLY A 58 -18.25 -21.79 7.55
C GLY A 58 -17.89 -20.84 6.40
N ARG A 59 -16.64 -20.40 6.29
CA ARG A 59 -16.18 -19.67 5.08
C ARG A 59 -16.04 -20.63 3.91
N SER A 60 -16.35 -20.15 2.70
CA SER A 60 -16.05 -20.92 1.50
C SER A 60 -14.54 -21.06 1.30
N PRO A 61 -14.04 -22.18 0.72
CA PRO A 61 -12.61 -22.38 0.49
C PRO A 61 -11.94 -21.23 -0.28
N GLY A 62 -12.61 -20.69 -1.30
CA GLY A 62 -12.09 -19.54 -2.06
C GLY A 62 -11.95 -18.27 -1.22
N LYS A 63 -12.91 -18.02 -0.31
CA LYS A 63 -12.86 -16.86 0.60
C LYS A 63 -11.76 -17.04 1.66
N ALA A 64 -11.64 -18.25 2.22
CA ALA A 64 -10.59 -18.60 3.16
C ALA A 64 -9.19 -18.38 2.56
N LYS A 65 -8.92 -18.94 1.38
CA LYS A 65 -7.67 -18.72 0.63
C LYS A 65 -7.37 -17.25 0.41
N SER A 66 -8.38 -16.49 0.00
CA SER A 66 -8.20 -15.06 -0.24
C SER A 66 -7.87 -14.29 1.04
N PHE A 67 -8.49 -14.63 2.17
CA PHE A 67 -8.19 -14.01 3.47
C PHE A 67 -6.77 -14.36 3.91
N ILE A 68 -6.40 -15.64 3.83
CA ILE A 68 -5.05 -16.09 4.17
C ILE A 68 -3.99 -15.45 3.30
N ARG A 69 -4.24 -15.23 2.01
CA ARG A 69 -3.31 -14.50 1.13
C ARG A 69 -2.97 -13.11 1.67
N GLU A 70 -3.98 -12.34 2.06
CA GLU A 70 -3.81 -10.96 2.53
C GLU A 70 -3.15 -10.90 3.91
N VAL A 71 -3.57 -11.79 4.81
CA VAL A 71 -2.91 -11.91 6.12
C VAL A 71 -1.47 -12.36 5.95
N ARG A 72 -1.19 -13.34 5.09
CA ARG A 72 0.18 -13.78 4.81
C ARG A 72 1.01 -12.67 4.21
N ASP A 73 0.49 -11.90 3.25
CA ASP A 73 1.17 -10.70 2.74
C ASP A 73 1.55 -9.79 3.93
N PHE A 74 0.63 -9.52 4.85
CA PHE A 74 0.89 -8.67 6.01
C PHE A 74 1.90 -9.21 7.01
N TYR A 75 2.12 -10.51 7.14
CA TYR A 75 3.13 -11.06 8.08
C TYR A 75 4.48 -11.30 7.39
N ALA A 76 4.49 -11.64 6.11
CA ALA A 76 5.70 -12.04 5.41
C ALA A 76 6.56 -10.88 4.90
N GLN A 77 6.00 -9.66 4.80
CA GLN A 77 6.77 -8.50 4.34
C GLN A 77 7.80 -8.03 5.38
N GLY A 78 9.03 -7.76 4.91
CA GLY A 78 10.09 -7.16 5.71
C GLY A 78 9.99 -5.64 5.85
N ALA A 79 11.00 -5.06 6.50
CA ALA A 79 11.13 -3.60 6.67
C ALA A 79 11.33 -2.83 5.37
N ASP A 80 11.69 -3.53 4.30
CA ASP A 80 11.95 -3.05 2.94
C ASP A 80 10.71 -3.12 2.03
N CYS A 81 9.54 -3.50 2.57
CA CYS A 81 8.27 -3.37 1.85
C CYS A 81 7.70 -1.96 2.01
N LEU A 82 7.33 -1.34 0.89
CA LEU A 82 6.62 -0.08 0.86
C LEU A 82 5.11 -0.32 0.97
N TRP A 83 4.52 0.16 2.06
CA TRP A 83 3.08 0.18 2.26
C TRP A 83 2.47 1.45 1.70
N VAL A 84 1.33 1.31 1.04
CA VAL A 84 0.63 2.41 0.39
C VAL A 84 -0.86 2.36 0.76
N THR A 85 -1.44 3.52 1.05
CA THR A 85 -2.89 3.67 1.21
C THR A 85 -3.37 4.91 0.48
N ILE A 86 -4.67 4.99 0.24
CA ILE A 86 -5.31 6.12 -0.42
C ILE A 86 -6.41 6.66 0.49
N GLY A 87 -6.40 7.97 0.69
CA GLY A 87 -7.45 8.65 1.46
C GLY A 87 -7.17 10.14 1.60
N GLN A 88 -8.21 10.90 1.95
CA GLN A 88 -8.16 12.38 2.00
C GLN A 88 -7.67 13.01 0.68
N GLY A 89 -8.01 12.41 -0.47
CA GLY A 89 -7.58 12.87 -1.79
C GLY A 89 -6.09 12.67 -2.09
N ARG A 90 -5.37 11.89 -1.27
CA ARG A 90 -3.92 11.68 -1.38
C ARG A 90 -3.52 10.21 -1.35
N LEU A 91 -2.37 9.94 -1.94
CA LEU A 91 -1.66 8.69 -1.74
C LEU A 91 -0.68 8.88 -0.59
N TRP A 92 -0.73 7.96 0.36
CA TRP A 92 0.16 7.92 1.52
C TRP A 92 1.07 6.70 1.39
N TRP A 93 2.34 6.85 1.77
CA TRP A 93 3.30 5.75 1.78
C TRP A 93 4.12 5.72 3.07
N ALA A 94 4.56 4.53 3.46
CA ALA A 94 5.45 4.32 4.58
C ALA A 94 6.21 2.99 4.41
N PHE A 95 7.42 2.93 4.97
CA PHE A 95 7.99 1.64 5.40
C PHE A 95 7.45 1.29 6.78
N ALA A 96 7.47 0.02 7.15
CA ALA A 96 7.02 -0.42 8.47
C ALA A 96 7.93 -1.49 9.03
N GLU A 97 8.04 -1.53 10.35
CA GLU A 97 8.72 -2.58 11.08
C GLU A 97 8.16 -3.98 10.68
N PRO A 98 9.01 -5.03 10.63
CA PRO A 98 8.57 -6.38 10.31
C PRO A 98 7.65 -6.97 11.38
N GLU A 99 7.78 -6.51 12.63
CA GLU A 99 7.04 -7.00 13.78
C GLU A 99 5.54 -6.73 13.64
N VAL A 100 4.75 -7.80 13.79
CA VAL A 100 3.28 -7.72 13.83
C VAL A 100 2.82 -7.92 15.27
N THR A 101 2.07 -6.95 15.79
CA THR A 101 1.46 -7.04 17.13
C THR A 101 -0.02 -7.34 17.01
N ALA A 102 -0.52 -8.32 17.77
CA ALA A 102 -1.95 -8.56 17.91
C ALA A 102 -2.66 -7.42 18.65
N LEU A 103 -3.90 -7.15 18.27
CA LEU A 103 -4.72 -6.13 18.91
C LEU A 103 -6.04 -6.76 19.34
N ASP A 104 -6.47 -6.45 20.56
CA ASP A 104 -7.74 -6.88 21.15
C ASP A 104 -8.51 -5.68 21.70
N GLN A 105 -8.78 -4.72 20.80
CA GLN A 105 -9.45 -3.48 21.16
C GLN A 105 -10.53 -3.17 20.12
N ALA A 106 -11.75 -2.89 20.61
CA ALA A 106 -12.86 -2.53 19.75
C ALA A 106 -12.54 -1.27 18.91
N GLY A 107 -12.96 -1.27 17.65
CA GLY A 107 -12.72 -0.15 16.73
C GLY A 107 -11.29 -0.06 16.16
N ARG A 108 -10.46 -1.07 16.42
CA ARG A 108 -9.11 -1.23 15.86
C ARG A 108 -9.08 -2.40 14.88
N GLY A 109 -8.01 -2.46 14.09
CA GLY A 109 -7.63 -3.72 13.46
C GLY A 109 -7.32 -4.79 14.51
N SER A 110 -7.33 -6.04 14.06
CA SER A 110 -6.94 -7.21 14.86
C SER A 110 -5.42 -7.39 14.99
N ARG A 111 -4.65 -6.56 14.28
CA ARG A 111 -3.18 -6.57 14.27
C ARG A 111 -2.64 -5.28 13.65
N GLN A 112 -1.41 -4.93 14.01
CA GLN A 112 -0.73 -3.74 13.51
C GLN A 112 0.77 -3.95 13.29
N ARG A 113 1.35 -3.07 12.47
CA ARG A 113 2.79 -2.78 12.38
C ARG A 113 3.02 -1.30 12.70
N ARG A 114 4.23 -0.96 13.16
CA ARG A 114 4.67 0.43 13.34
C ARG A 114 5.32 0.94 12.05
N THR A 115 5.00 2.14 11.62
CA THR A 115 5.70 2.75 10.48
C THR A 115 7.10 3.22 10.88
N ILE A 116 8.04 3.12 9.95
CA ILE A 116 9.39 3.66 10.09
C ILE A 116 9.34 5.11 9.60
N GLY A 117 9.31 6.06 10.53
CA GLY A 117 9.30 7.49 10.23
C GLY A 117 7.92 8.10 9.90
N GLY A 118 6.83 7.37 10.12
CA GLY A 118 5.48 7.87 9.86
C GLY A 118 5.01 7.65 8.42
N TRP A 119 3.76 8.02 8.16
CA TRP A 119 3.22 8.08 6.80
C TRP A 119 3.57 9.41 6.12
N SER A 120 3.88 9.36 4.83
CA SER A 120 4.16 10.54 4.01
C SER A 120 3.19 10.62 2.83
N ASP A 121 2.70 11.83 2.54
CA ASP A 121 1.99 12.18 1.31
C ASP A 121 2.88 12.90 0.30
N LYS A 122 4.21 12.90 0.51
CA LYS A 122 5.18 13.61 -0.33
C LYS A 122 6.18 12.67 -0.98
N SER A 123 6.64 13.00 -2.18
CA SER A 123 7.85 12.42 -2.77
C SER A 123 9.10 12.77 -1.95
N LEU A 124 10.23 12.12 -2.23
CA LEU A 124 11.54 12.49 -1.70
C LEU A 124 11.99 13.89 -2.10
N THR A 125 11.42 14.45 -3.18
CA THR A 125 11.64 15.83 -3.61
C THR A 125 10.67 16.83 -2.97
N GLY A 126 9.74 16.36 -2.13
CA GLY A 126 8.76 17.20 -1.42
C GLY A 126 7.47 17.49 -2.20
N GLU A 127 7.30 16.96 -3.41
CA GLU A 127 6.06 17.09 -4.19
C GLU A 127 4.93 16.31 -3.51
N ARG A 128 3.75 16.94 -3.34
CA ARG A 128 2.56 16.26 -2.84
C ARG A 128 2.02 15.22 -3.83
N LEU A 129 1.60 14.08 -3.29
CA LEU A 129 1.03 12.94 -4.01
C LEU A 129 -0.50 13.06 -4.06
N ASP A 130 -0.98 14.17 -4.64
CA ASP A 130 -2.41 14.40 -4.84
C ASP A 130 -2.96 13.42 -5.88
N LEU A 131 -4.07 12.74 -5.55
CA LEU A 131 -4.67 11.72 -6.44
C LEU A 131 -5.00 12.26 -7.83
N ALA A 132 -5.44 13.53 -7.90
CA ALA A 132 -5.77 14.19 -9.16
C ALA A 132 -4.56 14.36 -10.11
N ARG A 133 -3.33 14.26 -9.58
CA ARG A 133 -2.07 14.38 -10.32
C ARG A 133 -1.38 13.03 -10.57
N LEU A 134 -1.98 11.94 -10.09
CA LEU A 134 -1.48 10.58 -10.28
C LEU A 134 -2.20 9.91 -11.45
N SER A 135 -1.55 8.91 -12.06
CA SER A 135 -2.15 8.18 -13.18
C SER A 135 -3.43 7.45 -12.76
N THR A 136 -4.44 7.45 -13.65
CA THR A 136 -5.69 6.71 -13.42
C THR A 136 -5.47 5.21 -13.26
N ARG A 137 -4.42 4.66 -13.89
CA ARG A 137 -4.00 3.27 -13.71
C ARG A 137 -3.58 2.98 -12.28
N LEU A 138 -2.81 3.88 -11.67
CA LEU A 138 -2.39 3.75 -10.26
C LEU A 138 -3.59 3.95 -9.32
N THR A 139 -4.36 5.02 -9.50
CA THR A 139 -5.44 5.38 -8.57
C THR A 139 -6.61 4.39 -8.59
N LYS A 140 -6.76 3.57 -9.65
CA LYS A 140 -7.70 2.45 -9.70
C LYS A 140 -7.54 1.47 -8.53
N VAL A 141 -6.36 1.37 -7.92
CA VAL A 141 -6.14 0.53 -6.73
C VAL A 141 -7.02 0.92 -5.54
N ALA A 142 -7.46 2.19 -5.46
CA ALA A 142 -8.40 2.64 -4.43
C ALA A 142 -9.75 1.90 -4.49
N ALA A 143 -10.17 1.46 -5.69
CA ALA A 143 -11.39 0.70 -5.90
C ALA A 143 -11.24 -0.81 -5.59
N TYR A 144 -10.07 -1.25 -5.10
CA TYR A 144 -9.86 -2.63 -4.71
C TYR A 144 -10.83 -3.02 -3.60
N GLN A 145 -11.55 -4.12 -3.81
CA GLN A 145 -12.67 -4.53 -2.95
C GLN A 145 -12.22 -5.24 -1.67
N GLN A 146 -10.98 -5.72 -1.63
CA GLN A 146 -10.42 -6.35 -0.43
C GLN A 146 -9.48 -5.38 0.31
N THR A 147 -8.58 -5.91 1.12
CA THR A 147 -7.77 -5.13 2.06
C THR A 147 -6.35 -4.94 1.55
N ILE A 148 -5.68 -5.98 1.07
CA ILE A 148 -4.27 -5.94 0.64
C ILE A 148 -4.09 -6.51 -0.78
N CYS A 149 -3.37 -5.77 -1.61
CA CYS A 149 -2.95 -6.25 -2.93
C CYS A 149 -1.59 -5.69 -3.33
N GLN A 150 -1.01 -6.31 -4.36
CA GLN A 150 0.15 -5.78 -5.05
C GLN A 150 -0.26 -4.56 -5.88
N VAL A 151 0.57 -3.52 -5.87
CA VAL A 151 0.35 -2.34 -6.71
C VAL A 151 0.88 -2.64 -8.11
N GLY A 152 -0.01 -2.79 -9.10
CA GLY A 152 0.39 -3.10 -10.48
C GLY A 152 1.23 -2.01 -11.15
N GLU A 153 1.04 -0.75 -10.77
CA GLU A 153 1.81 0.40 -11.28
C GLU A 153 2.97 0.79 -10.34
N ALA A 154 3.63 -0.21 -9.70
CA ALA A 154 4.70 0.01 -8.73
C ALA A 154 5.85 0.83 -9.31
N ASP A 155 6.34 0.52 -10.52
CA ASP A 155 7.44 1.25 -11.16
C ASP A 155 7.10 2.73 -11.39
N TYR A 156 5.88 3.02 -11.82
CA TYR A 156 5.40 4.38 -11.97
C TYR A 156 5.37 5.10 -10.61
N LEU A 157 4.81 4.47 -9.58
CA LEU A 157 4.77 5.04 -8.24
C LEU A 157 6.19 5.31 -7.71
N LEU A 158 7.12 4.38 -7.86
CA LEU A 158 8.51 4.56 -7.41
C LEU A 158 9.22 5.69 -8.15
N ARG A 159 8.98 5.86 -9.46
CA ARG A 159 9.47 7.05 -10.18
C ARG A 159 8.93 8.34 -9.56
N ARG A 160 7.62 8.41 -9.32
CA ARG A 160 6.99 9.58 -8.68
C ARG A 160 7.55 9.87 -7.29
N LEU A 161 7.70 8.84 -6.45
CA LEU A 161 8.25 8.98 -5.11
C LEU A 161 9.72 9.44 -5.13
N ASN A 162 10.51 8.92 -6.07
CA ASN A 162 11.91 9.31 -6.22
C ASN A 162 12.11 10.65 -6.97
N GLY A 163 11.03 11.29 -7.43
CA GLY A 163 11.11 12.52 -8.22
C GLY A 163 11.74 12.31 -9.61
N VAL A 164 11.70 11.09 -10.13
CA VAL A 164 12.18 10.75 -11.47
C VAL A 164 11.07 11.06 -12.48
N GLU A 165 11.40 11.87 -13.48
CA GLU A 165 10.47 12.22 -14.55
C GLU A 165 10.05 10.96 -15.33
N ASP A 166 8.77 10.90 -15.72
CA ASP A 166 8.30 9.77 -16.51
C ASP A 166 8.89 9.84 -17.93
N PRO A 167 9.54 8.77 -18.44
CA PRO A 167 10.16 8.79 -19.76
C PRO A 167 9.19 9.16 -20.90
N LEU A 168 7.89 8.87 -20.77
CA LEU A 168 6.90 9.25 -21.77
C LEU A 168 6.62 10.76 -21.77
N VAL A 169 6.64 11.38 -20.59
CA VAL A 169 6.50 12.83 -20.43
C VAL A 169 7.73 13.53 -21.00
N ALA A 170 8.93 13.03 -20.68
CA ALA A 170 10.18 13.55 -21.24
C ALA A 170 10.19 13.49 -22.78
N ARG A 171 9.73 12.36 -23.36
CA ARG A 171 9.58 12.21 -24.83
C ARG A 171 8.55 13.18 -25.42
N GLY A 172 7.40 13.35 -24.77
CA GLY A 172 6.37 14.29 -25.22
C GLY A 172 6.83 15.74 -25.19
N GLN A 173 7.55 16.15 -24.14
CA GLN A 173 8.15 17.48 -24.06
C GLN A 173 9.24 17.71 -25.10
N ALA A 174 10.08 16.70 -25.38
CA ALA A 174 11.10 16.78 -26.42
C ALA A 174 10.45 16.98 -27.80
N ALA A 175 9.43 16.19 -28.13
CA ALA A 175 8.68 16.33 -29.38
C ALA A 175 7.97 17.69 -29.50
N ALA A 176 7.41 18.20 -28.40
CA ALA A 176 6.77 19.52 -28.38
C ALA A 176 7.77 20.66 -28.62
N LYS A 177 9.01 20.55 -28.11
CA LYS A 177 10.08 21.52 -28.37
C LYS A 177 10.52 21.51 -29.84
N GLU A 178 10.59 20.34 -30.48
CA GLU A 178 10.92 20.19 -31.90
C GLU A 178 9.83 20.77 -32.83
N LEU A 179 8.57 20.79 -32.38
CA LEU A 179 7.42 21.32 -33.13
C LEU A 179 7.20 22.83 -32.98
N THR A 180 8.07 23.56 -32.26
CA THR A 180 7.94 25.02 -32.15
C THR A 180 8.52 25.65 -33.42
N PRO A 181 7.70 26.23 -34.32
CA PRO A 181 8.22 26.82 -35.55
C PRO A 181 9.11 28.00 -35.19
N GLN A 182 10.31 28.06 -35.80
CA GLN A 182 11.15 29.24 -35.69
C GLN A 182 10.39 30.46 -36.23
N PRO A 183 10.48 31.62 -35.57
CA PRO A 183 9.86 32.83 -36.09
C PRO A 183 10.42 33.09 -37.49
N VAL A 184 9.54 33.14 -38.47
CA VAL A 184 9.88 33.55 -39.83
C VAL A 184 10.31 35.02 -39.75
N ALA A 185 11.57 35.27 -40.11
CA ALA A 185 12.18 36.60 -40.12
C ALA A 185 11.58 37.51 -41.19
#